data_AF-M0ZQ22-F1
#
_entry.id   AF-M0ZQ22-F1
#
_cell.length_a   1.000
_cell.length_b   1.000
_cell.length_c   1.000
_cell.angle_alpha   90.00
_cell.angle_beta   90.00
_cell.angle_gamma   90.00
#
_symmetry.space_group_name_H-M   'P 1'
#
loop_
_entity.id
_entity.type
_entity.pdbx_description
1 polymer ?
#
loop_
_entity_poly.entity_id
_entity_poly.type
_entity_poly.pdbx_seq_one_letter_code
_entity_poly.pdbx_strand_id
1 'polypeptide(L)'
;MLKILDNEFKDKKCFVGDKFGFADIVANGAALYLGILEEVSGVVLVTSEKFPNFCAWRDEYCTQNEEYFPSRDELLIRYRAYIQPVDASK
;
A
#
# COMPACT_ATOMS: atom_id res chain seq x y z
N MET A 1 14.04 0.85 0.45
CA MET A 1 13.09 1.84 0.98
C MET A 1 12.04 1.20 1.88
N LEU A 2 11.33 0.14 1.48
CA LEU A 2 10.31 -0.50 2.33
C LEU A 2 10.80 -1.00 3.69
N LYS A 3 12.03 -1.52 3.79
CA LYS A 3 12.62 -1.88 5.10
C LYS A 3 12.80 -0.68 6.03
N ILE A 4 13.09 0.50 5.48
CA ILE A 4 13.22 1.74 6.26
C ILE A 4 11.83 2.13 6.77
N LEU A 5 10.82 2.04 5.90
CA LEU A 5 9.43 2.32 6.23
C LEU A 5 8.89 1.37 7.30
N ASP A 6 9.16 0.07 7.17
CA ASP A 6 8.77 -0.92 8.18
C ASP A 6 9.43 -0.66 9.53
N ASN A 7 10.73 -0.33 9.54
CA ASN A 7 11.42 0.01 10.77
C ASN A 7 10.89 1.28 11.44
N GLU A 8 10.38 2.25 10.67
CA GLU A 8 9.78 3.47 11.21
C GLU A 8 8.55 3.16 12.10
N PHE A 9 7.81 2.09 11.77
CA PHE A 9 6.62 1.65 12.49
C PHE A 9 6.86 0.65 13.62
N LYS A 10 8.12 0.24 13.86
CA LYS A 10 8.41 -0.82 14.85
C LYS A 10 7.87 -0.51 16.25
N ASP A 11 7.97 0.75 16.66
CA ASP A 11 7.53 1.22 17.98
C ASP A 11 6.46 2.32 17.86
N LYS A 12 5.84 2.44 16.67
CA LYS A 12 4.91 3.53 16.35
C LYS A 12 3.69 3.01 15.59
N LYS A 13 2.51 3.48 15.98
CA LYS A 13 1.28 3.18 15.24
C LYS A 13 1.12 4.05 14.00
N CYS A 14 1.53 5.30 14.06
CA CYS A 14 1.47 6.28 12.96
C CYS A 14 2.82 7.02 12.88
N PHE A 15 3.09 7.71 11.77
CA PHE A 15 4.33 8.50 11.65
C PHE A 15 4.45 9.60 12.70
N VAL A 16 3.32 10.23 13.07
CA VAL A 16 3.28 11.43 13.93
C VAL A 16 2.83 11.09 15.36
N GLY A 17 2.85 9.81 15.77
CA GLY A 17 2.52 9.36 17.11
C GLY A 17 1.27 8.46 17.15
N ASP A 18 0.29 8.80 17.98
CA ASP A 18 -0.86 7.93 18.27
C ASP A 18 -2.06 8.12 17.32
N LYS A 19 -2.03 9.14 16.47
CA LYS A 19 -3.09 9.44 15.48
C LYS A 19 -2.47 9.66 14.12
N PHE A 20 -3.23 9.37 13.06
CA PHE A 20 -2.81 9.68 11.70
C PHE A 20 -2.55 11.17 11.54
N GLY A 21 -1.39 11.48 10.98
CA GLY A 21 -0.96 12.83 10.67
C GLY A 21 -0.69 13.01 9.18
N PHE A 22 -0.12 14.17 8.83
CA PHE A 22 0.19 14.52 7.45
C PHE A 22 1.07 13.46 6.74
N ALA A 23 2.07 12.92 7.44
CA ALA A 23 2.95 11.89 6.88
C ALA A 23 2.19 10.59 6.57
N ASP A 24 1.21 10.19 7.39
CA ASP A 24 0.36 9.02 7.12
C ASP A 24 -0.51 9.23 5.87
N ILE A 25 -1.06 10.44 5.70
CA ILE A 25 -1.84 10.82 4.51
C ILE A 25 -0.96 10.75 3.26
N VAL A 26 0.27 11.28 3.30
CA VAL A 26 1.20 11.20 2.16
C VAL A 26 1.60 9.75 1.87
N ALA A 27 1.75 8.93 2.90
CA ALA A 27 2.09 7.51 2.76
C ALA A 27 0.91 6.63 2.30
N ASN A 28 -0.33 7.15 2.28
CA ASN A 28 -1.53 6.40 1.90
C ASN A 28 -1.41 5.70 0.53
N GLY A 29 -0.61 6.26 -0.38
CA GLY A 29 -0.39 5.69 -1.70
C GLY A 29 0.33 4.34 -1.63
N ALA A 30 1.26 4.19 -0.69
CA ALA A 30 1.91 2.90 -0.43
C ALA A 30 0.96 1.93 0.30
N ALA A 31 0.03 2.42 1.10
CA ALA A 31 -0.95 1.59 1.78
C ALA A 31 -1.98 0.99 0.80
N LEU A 32 -2.56 1.83 -0.07
CA LEU A 32 -3.67 1.45 -0.94
C LEU A 32 -3.20 0.85 -2.27
N TYR A 33 -2.32 1.54 -3.01
CA TYR A 33 -2.00 1.15 -4.39
C TYR A 33 -1.06 -0.05 -4.47
N LEU A 34 -0.23 -0.28 -3.44
CA LEU A 34 0.78 -1.32 -3.50
C LEU A 34 0.15 -2.72 -3.62
N GLY A 35 -0.92 -3.01 -2.86
CA GLY A 35 -1.65 -4.27 -3.01
C GLY A 35 -2.37 -4.43 -4.36
N ILE A 36 -2.84 -3.33 -4.95
CA ILE A 36 -3.42 -3.33 -6.31
C ILE A 36 -2.32 -3.63 -7.35
N LEU A 37 -1.16 -3.00 -7.23
CA LEU A 37 -0.02 -3.23 -8.11
C LEU A 37 0.48 -4.66 -8.03
N GLU A 38 0.56 -5.24 -6.83
CA GLU A 38 0.96 -6.64 -6.63
C GLU A 38 -0.03 -7.60 -7.30
N GLU A 39 -1.34 -7.38 -7.12
CA GLU A 39 -2.35 -8.21 -7.77
C GLU A 39 -2.29 -8.10 -9.29
N VAL A 40 -2.21 -6.87 -9.81
CA VAL A 40 -2.24 -6.65 -11.26
C VAL A 40 -0.95 -7.14 -11.94
N SER A 41 0.21 -6.97 -11.31
CA SER A 41 1.49 -7.41 -11.86
C SER A 41 1.81 -8.88 -11.61
N GLY A 42 1.13 -9.52 -10.65
CA GLY A 42 1.47 -10.86 -10.16
C GLY A 42 2.76 -10.92 -9.34
N VAL A 43 3.35 -9.77 -8.99
CA VAL A 43 4.59 -9.70 -8.19
C VAL A 43 4.24 -9.44 -6.74
N VAL A 44 4.74 -10.28 -5.83
CA VAL A 44 4.62 -10.06 -4.38
C VAL A 44 5.87 -9.33 -3.87
N LEU A 45 5.67 -8.11 -3.37
CA LEU A 45 6.72 -7.20 -2.92
C LEU A 45 6.72 -7.06 -1.39
N VAL A 46 5.54 -7.00 -0.77
CA VAL A 46 5.30 -6.84 0.66
C VAL A 46 4.57 -8.06 1.21
N THR A 47 5.18 -8.71 2.20
CA THR A 47 4.54 -9.77 3.00
C THR A 47 4.61 -9.43 4.47
N SER A 48 3.63 -9.88 5.26
CA SER A 48 3.64 -9.70 6.72
C SER A 48 4.85 -10.34 7.39
N GLU A 49 5.45 -11.38 6.81
CA GLU A 49 6.69 -11.98 7.29
C GLU A 49 7.90 -11.04 7.11
N LYS A 50 7.97 -10.32 5.99
CA LYS A 50 9.13 -9.46 5.66
C LYS A 50 8.99 -8.02 6.16
N PHE A 51 7.74 -7.55 6.28
CA PHE A 51 7.41 -6.17 6.65
C PHE A 51 6.20 -6.14 7.62
N PRO A 52 6.32 -6.75 8.81
CA PRO A 52 5.20 -6.91 9.73
C PRO A 52 4.63 -5.57 10.20
N ASN A 53 5.48 -4.57 10.47
CA ASN A 53 5.06 -3.29 11.04
C ASN A 53 4.38 -2.43 9.99
N PHE A 54 4.92 -2.42 8.77
CA PHE A 54 4.30 -1.72 7.64
C PHE A 54 2.94 -2.33 7.29
N CYS A 55 2.82 -3.67 7.26
CA CYS A 55 1.54 -4.33 7.03
C CYS A 55 0.51 -3.96 8.09
N ALA A 56 0.90 -3.96 9.37
CA ALA A 56 0.00 -3.57 10.47
C ALA A 56 -0.49 -2.11 10.33
N TRP A 57 0.43 -1.17 10.04
CA TRP A 57 0.07 0.23 9.80
C TRP A 57 -0.85 0.39 8.58
N ARG A 58 -0.54 -0.27 7.46
CA ARG A 58 -1.34 -0.21 6.23
C ARG A 58 -2.77 -0.68 6.49
N ASP A 59 -2.92 -1.84 7.12
CA ASP A 59 -4.22 -2.47 7.31
C ASP A 59 -5.11 -1.62 8.23
N GLU A 60 -4.53 -1.05 9.29
CA GLU A 60 -5.20 -0.08 10.17
C GLU A 60 -5.58 1.21 9.41
N TYR A 61 -4.65 1.79 8.65
CA TYR A 61 -4.89 3.01 7.86
C TYR A 61 -6.03 2.80 6.86
N CYS A 62 -6.02 1.68 6.14
CA CYS A 62 -7.05 1.38 5.16
C CYS A 62 -8.42 1.16 5.80
N THR A 63 -8.47 0.51 6.95
CA THR A 63 -9.73 0.28 7.69
C THR A 63 -10.33 1.60 8.18
N GLN A 64 -9.52 2.50 8.75
CA GLN A 64 -10.03 3.77 9.28
C GLN A 64 -10.37 4.80 8.20
N ASN A 65 -9.85 4.66 6.97
CA ASN A 65 -10.00 5.64 5.89
C ASN A 65 -10.74 5.09 4.67
N GLU A 66 -11.43 3.94 4.80
CA GLU A 66 -12.07 3.26 3.68
C GLU A 66 -13.06 4.15 2.91
N GLU A 67 -13.75 5.06 3.61
CA GLU A 67 -14.73 5.98 3.02
C GLU A 67 -14.12 6.99 2.04
N TYR A 68 -12.82 7.26 2.16
CA TYR A 68 -12.10 8.20 1.31
C TYR A 68 -11.47 7.55 0.08
N PHE A 69 -11.54 6.22 -0.02
CA PHE A 69 -10.86 5.48 -1.08
C PHE A 69 -11.78 5.18 -2.27
N PRO A 70 -11.24 5.19 -3.50
CA PRO A 70 -11.93 4.60 -4.63
C PRO A 70 -12.19 3.12 -4.36
N SER A 71 -13.25 2.59 -4.96
CA SER A 71 -13.54 1.15 -4.84
C SER A 71 -12.37 0.32 -5.37
N ARG A 72 -12.16 -0.85 -4.78
CA ARG A 72 -11.12 -1.80 -5.22
C ARG A 72 -11.23 -2.10 -6.71
N ASP A 73 -12.46 -2.30 -7.19
CA ASP A 73 -12.72 -2.62 -8.60
C ASP A 73 -12.33 -1.49 -9.54
N GLU A 74 -12.59 -0.23 -9.17
CA GLU A 74 -12.16 0.93 -9.96
C GLU A 74 -10.62 0.97 -10.06
N LEU A 75 -9.93 0.74 -8.95
CA LEU A 75 -8.47 0.69 -8.92
C LEU A 75 -7.93 -0.46 -9.79
N LEU A 76 -8.51 -1.65 -9.69
CA LEU A 76 -8.09 -2.79 -10.50
C LEU A 76 -8.29 -2.53 -11.99
N ILE A 77 -9.45 -2.00 -12.40
CA ILE A 77 -9.72 -1.65 -13.80
C ILE A 77 -8.68 -0.63 -14.30
N ARG A 78 -8.45 0.43 -13.51
CA ARG A 78 -7.49 1.49 -13.85
C ARG A 78 -6.08 0.93 -14.01
N TYR A 79 -5.58 0.17 -13.03
CA TYR A 79 -4.21 -0.31 -13.05
C TYR A 79 -3.98 -1.48 -14.02
N ARG A 80 -4.97 -2.34 -14.27
CA ARG A 80 -4.88 -3.37 -15.32
C ARG A 80 -4.68 -2.74 -16.70
N ALA A 81 -5.27 -1.59 -16.97
CA ALA A 81 -5.06 -0.87 -18.23
C ALA A 81 -3.63 -0.33 -18.37
N TYR A 82 -2.99 0.10 -17.26
CA TYR A 82 -1.62 0.62 -17.27
C TYR A 82 -0.54 -0.47 -17.23
N ILE A 83 -0.85 -1.63 -16.65
CA ILE A 83 0.08 -2.75 -16.44
C ILE A 83 -0.24 -3.91 -17.39
N GLN A 84 -1.10 -3.70 -18.40
CA GLN A 84 -1.10 -4.61 -19.56
C GLN A 84 0.36 -4.77 -20.02
N PRO A 85 0.77 -5.98 -20.43
CA PRO A 85 2.08 -6.12 -21.01
C PRO A 85 2.14 -5.14 -22.16
N VAL A 86 3.09 -4.20 -22.14
CA VAL A 86 3.67 -3.74 -23.41
C VAL A 86 3.97 -5.03 -24.13
N ASP A 87 3.24 -5.28 -25.21
CA ASP A 87 3.17 -6.58 -25.87
C ASP A 87 4.52 -7.29 -25.76
N ALA A 88 4.48 -8.56 -25.40
CA ALA A 88 5.58 -9.48 -25.64
C ALA A 88 5.81 -9.52 -27.16
N SER A 89 6.43 -8.47 -27.66
CA SER A 89 6.84 -8.26 -29.03
C SER A 89 8.26 -8.78 -29.08
N LYS A 90 8.38 -10.09 -29.17
CA LYS A 90 9.50 -10.82 -29.80
C LYS A 90 9.03 -12.19 -30.25
#